data_AF-A0A7Y5I1Z4-F1
#
_entry.id   AF-A0A7Y5I1Z4-F1
#
_cell.length_a   1.000
_cell.length_b   1.000
_cell.length_c   1.000
_cell.angle_alpha   90.00
_cell.angle_beta   90.00
_cell.angle_gamma   90.00
#
_symmetry.space_group_name_H-M   'P 1'
#
loop_
_entity.id
_entity.type
_entity.pdbx_description
1 polymer ?
#
loop_
_entity_poly.entity_id
_entity_poly.type
_entity_poly.pdbx_seq_one_letter_code
_entity_poly.pdbx_strand_id
1 'polypeptide(L)'
;EYAHVHSRARAILLDAHVEGYGGGGKAFHWSLLPPSVASHLVLSGGLTPANVTDGILQVRPRGLSLAVDVSSGVELDGPDGKPIKGVKDADKIQRFVAAVRAADEQLAKQSHVPVRPT
;
A
#
# COMPACT_ATOMS: atom_id res chain seq x y z
N GLU A 1 15.36 -5.21 -11.86
CA GLU A 1 15.86 -6.61 -11.89
C GLU A 1 14.73 -7.64 -11.88
N TYR A 2 14.00 -7.84 -10.77
CA TYR A 2 12.96 -8.88 -10.66
C TYR A 2 11.87 -8.83 -11.74
N ALA A 3 11.39 -7.63 -12.12
CA ALA A 3 10.43 -7.50 -13.21
C ALA A 3 10.96 -8.01 -14.56
N HIS A 4 12.27 -7.95 -14.81
CA HIS A 4 12.90 -8.50 -16.01
C HIS A 4 13.11 -10.01 -15.90
N VAL A 5 13.62 -10.48 -14.75
CA VAL A 5 13.86 -11.91 -14.49
C VAL A 5 12.56 -12.71 -14.54
N HIS A 6 11.48 -12.14 -13.99
CA HIS A 6 10.14 -12.74 -13.96
C HIS A 6 9.20 -12.07 -14.96
N SER A 7 9.62 -11.94 -16.22
CA SER A 7 8.84 -11.27 -17.28
C SER A 7 7.48 -11.92 -17.58
N ARG A 8 7.27 -13.17 -17.16
CA ARG A 8 5.97 -13.86 -17.26
C ARG A 8 5.03 -13.60 -16.08
N ALA A 9 5.51 -13.01 -15.00
CA ALA A 9 4.67 -12.65 -13.86
C ALA A 9 3.69 -11.55 -14.27
N ARG A 10 2.44 -11.66 -13.81
CA ARG A 10 1.40 -10.65 -14.08
C ARG A 10 1.57 -9.40 -13.22
N ALA A 11 2.18 -9.54 -12.05
CA ALA A 11 2.52 -8.45 -11.15
C ALA A 11 3.71 -8.85 -10.27
N ILE A 12 4.38 -7.85 -9.69
CA ILE A 12 5.40 -8.02 -8.65
C ILE A 12 4.79 -7.58 -7.31
N LEU A 13 4.81 -8.49 -6.33
CA LEU A 13 4.42 -8.18 -4.96
C LEU A 13 5.63 -7.63 -4.20
N LEU A 14 5.44 -6.44 -3.62
CA LEU A 14 6.42 -5.71 -2.83
C LEU A 14 6.07 -5.93 -1.37
N ASP A 15 6.70 -6.92 -0.73
CA ASP A 15 6.48 -7.22 0.67
C ASP A 15 7.43 -6.41 1.56
N ALA A 16 6.87 -5.40 2.20
CA ALA A 16 7.59 -4.55 3.13
C ALA A 16 7.32 -4.98 4.56
N HIS A 17 8.15 -5.87 5.09
CA HIS A 17 8.07 -6.19 6.51
C HIS A 17 8.48 -4.96 7.34
N VAL A 18 7.51 -4.21 7.87
CA VAL A 18 7.73 -3.17 8.88
C VAL A 18 7.59 -3.77 10.27
N GLU A 19 8.65 -3.71 11.06
CA GLU A 19 8.56 -4.01 12.49
C GLU A 19 7.76 -2.92 13.20
N GLY A 20 6.61 -3.30 13.77
CA GLY A 20 5.81 -2.44 14.65
C GLY A 20 4.46 -2.02 14.05
N TYR A 21 3.41 -2.10 14.86
CA TYR A 21 2.09 -1.53 14.56
C TYR A 21 2.19 0.00 14.55
N GLY A 22 1.34 0.63 13.73
CA GLY A 22 1.33 2.07 13.46
C GLY A 22 1.62 2.95 14.68
N GLY A 23 2.55 3.90 14.51
CA GLY A 23 2.91 4.91 15.51
C GLY A 23 4.42 5.12 15.72
N GLY A 24 5.27 4.17 15.31
CA GLY A 24 6.72 4.20 15.58
C GLY A 24 7.62 4.90 14.55
N GLY A 25 7.06 5.43 13.46
CA GLY A 25 7.83 6.25 12.51
C GLY A 25 8.75 5.51 11.53
N LYS A 26 8.68 4.18 11.39
CA LYS A 26 9.39 3.44 10.33
C LYS A 26 8.40 2.71 9.42
N ALA A 27 7.69 3.48 8.60
CA ALA A 27 7.09 2.92 7.38
C ALA A 27 8.22 2.45 6.46
N PHE A 28 7.98 1.40 5.66
CA PHE A 28 8.95 1.00 4.64
C PHE A 28 9.21 2.20 3.74
N HIS A 29 10.49 2.44 3.48
CA HIS A 29 10.93 3.55 2.66
C HIS A 29 10.63 3.21 1.20
N TRP A 30 9.38 3.41 0.78
CA TRP A 30 8.90 3.21 -0.58
C TRP A 30 9.70 4.02 -1.61
N SER A 31 10.43 5.04 -1.15
CA SER A 31 11.43 5.79 -1.91
C SER A 31 12.56 4.95 -2.50
N LEU A 32 12.85 3.76 -1.93
CA LEU A 32 13.89 2.85 -2.42
C LEU A 32 13.51 2.11 -3.71
N LEU A 33 12.23 2.13 -4.09
CA LEU A 33 11.80 1.59 -5.37
C LEU A 33 12.40 2.43 -6.50
N PRO A 34 12.65 1.84 -7.68
CA PRO A 34 12.99 2.61 -8.87
C PRO A 34 11.90 3.66 -9.15
N PRO A 35 12.24 4.79 -9.80
CA PRO A 35 11.24 5.78 -10.19
C PRO A 35 10.15 5.21 -11.10
N SER A 36 10.47 4.19 -11.90
CA SER A 36 9.55 3.50 -12.78
C SER A 36 9.93 2.03 -12.95
N VAL A 37 8.92 1.16 -12.95
CA VAL A 37 9.02 -0.28 -13.16
C VAL A 37 7.99 -0.65 -14.23
N ALA A 38 8.43 -1.32 -15.29
CA ALA A 38 7.57 -1.82 -16.37
C ALA A 38 6.81 -3.09 -15.95
N SER A 39 6.08 -3.03 -14.83
CA SER A 39 5.27 -4.11 -14.29
C SER A 39 4.08 -3.57 -13.50
N HIS A 40 3.04 -4.41 -13.33
CA HIS A 40 2.00 -4.17 -12.35
C HIS A 40 2.53 -4.46 -10.96
N LEU A 41 2.18 -3.65 -9.97
CA LEU A 41 2.70 -3.77 -8.61
C LEU A 41 1.58 -4.15 -7.64
N VAL A 42 1.92 -4.95 -6.63
CA VAL A 42 1.10 -5.21 -5.45
C VAL A 42 1.87 -4.74 -4.23
N LEU A 43 1.34 -3.76 -3.53
CA LEU A 43 1.90 -3.27 -2.27
C LEU A 43 1.44 -4.19 -1.13
N SER A 44 2.36 -4.81 -0.40
CA SER A 44 2.05 -5.65 0.75
C SER A 44 3.04 -5.38 1.90
N GLY A 45 2.85 -6.08 3.00
CA GLY A 45 3.73 -5.99 4.17
C GLY A 45 3.36 -4.83 5.10
N GLY A 46 2.85 -5.17 6.28
CA GLY A 46 2.55 -4.22 7.36
C GLY A 46 1.57 -3.09 7.01
N LEU A 47 0.78 -3.24 5.96
CA LEU A 47 -0.29 -2.30 5.63
C LEU A 47 -1.37 -2.33 6.71
N THR A 48 -1.86 -1.15 7.08
CA THR A 48 -2.92 -0.93 8.05
C THR A 48 -3.87 0.15 7.51
N PRO A 49 -5.08 0.31 8.07
CA PRO A 49 -5.95 1.42 7.70
C PRO A 49 -5.29 2.81 7.88
N ALA A 50 -4.31 2.92 8.77
CA ALA A 50 -3.62 4.17 9.08
C ALA A 50 -2.50 4.55 8.10
N ASN A 51 -1.95 3.60 7.34
CA ASN A 51 -0.78 3.84 6.48
C ASN A 51 -1.00 3.53 4.99
N VAL A 52 -2.09 2.84 4.63
CA VAL A 52 -2.31 2.39 3.25
C VAL A 52 -2.46 3.54 2.26
N THR A 53 -3.08 4.66 2.68
CA THR A 53 -3.22 5.86 1.85
C THR A 53 -1.85 6.39 1.43
N ASP A 54 -0.95 6.60 2.39
CA ASP A 54 0.40 7.11 2.12
C ASP A 54 1.22 6.16 1.24
N GLY A 55 1.08 4.85 1.49
CA GLY A 55 1.71 3.81 0.67
C GLY A 55 1.24 3.87 -0.79
N ILE A 56 -0.07 3.98 -1.02
CA ILE A 56 -0.65 4.11 -2.36
C ILE A 56 -0.10 5.36 -3.06
N LEU A 57 -0.16 6.53 -2.40
CA LEU A 57 0.27 7.79 -3.00
C LEU A 57 1.75 7.77 -3.41
N GLN A 58 2.62 7.13 -2.62
CA GLN A 58 4.05 7.04 -2.90
C GLN A 58 4.42 6.01 -3.99
N VAL A 59 3.66 4.92 -4.10
CA VAL A 59 4.00 3.79 -4.98
C VAL A 59 3.26 3.85 -6.31
N ARG A 60 2.06 4.44 -6.36
CA ARG A 60 1.23 4.50 -7.57
C ARG A 60 1.97 4.99 -8.82
N PRO A 61 2.79 6.06 -8.79
CA PRO A 61 3.46 6.54 -10.00
C PRO A 61 4.60 5.64 -10.50
N ARG A 62 4.98 4.59 -9.74
CA ARG A 62 6.17 3.78 -10.02
C ARG A 62 5.92 2.53 -10.86
N GLY A 63 4.66 2.15 -11.09
CA GLY A 63 4.29 0.94 -11.82
C GLY A 63 3.20 1.18 -12.85
N LEU A 64 2.90 0.17 -13.66
CA LEU A 64 1.82 0.22 -14.66
C LEU A 64 0.43 0.27 -14.02
N SER A 65 0.28 -0.40 -12.88
CA SER A 65 -0.86 -0.27 -11.98
C SER A 65 -0.42 -0.60 -10.56
N LEU A 66 -1.28 -0.31 -9.60
CA LEU A 66 -1.05 -0.64 -8.20
C LEU A 66 -2.28 -1.33 -7.61
N ALA A 67 -2.06 -2.48 -6.97
CA ALA A 67 -2.98 -3.09 -6.02
C ALA A 67 -2.36 -3.06 -4.62
N VAL A 68 -3.17 -3.31 -3.59
CA VAL A 68 -2.73 -3.50 -2.21
C VAL A 68 -3.13 -4.89 -1.71
N ASP A 69 -2.30 -5.50 -0.88
CA ASP A 69 -2.53 -6.77 -0.21
C ASP A 69 -2.33 -6.57 1.31
N VAL A 70 -3.29 -7.04 2.10
CA VAL A 70 -3.29 -6.85 3.55
C VAL A 70 -3.66 -8.14 4.27
N SER A 71 -2.89 -8.47 5.31
CA SER A 71 -3.18 -9.60 6.19
C SER A 71 -3.31 -9.17 7.66
N SER A 72 -2.21 -9.00 8.40
CA SER A 72 -2.25 -8.77 9.85
C SER A 72 -2.76 -7.40 10.26
N GLY A 73 -2.64 -6.36 9.42
CA GLY A 73 -3.11 -5.02 9.74
C GLY A 73 -4.64 -4.86 9.80
N VAL A 74 -5.38 -5.89 9.42
CA VAL A 74 -6.85 -5.98 9.55
C VAL A 74 -7.29 -7.17 10.42
N GLU A 75 -6.38 -7.74 11.20
CA GLU A 75 -6.71 -8.76 12.21
C GLU A 75 -7.17 -8.11 13.52
N LEU A 76 -7.98 -8.84 14.28
CA LEU A 76 -8.49 -8.44 15.59
C LEU A 76 -7.32 -8.32 16.58
N ASP A 77 -7.27 -7.23 17.35
CA ASP A 77 -6.23 -7.08 18.38
C ASP A 77 -6.53 -7.97 19.60
N GLY A 78 -5.52 -8.67 20.06
CA GLY A 78 -5.53 -9.44 21.30
C GLY A 78 -5.31 -8.57 22.53
N PRO A 79 -5.42 -9.16 23.74
CA PRO A 79 -5.24 -8.44 24.99
C PRO A 79 -3.84 -7.82 25.17
N ASP A 80 -2.85 -8.34 24.45
CA ASP A 80 -1.47 -7.86 24.42
C ASP A 80 -1.22 -6.77 23.37
N GLY A 81 -2.28 -6.30 22.70
CA GLY A 81 -2.22 -5.30 21.64
C GLY A 81 -1.64 -5.82 20.33
N LYS A 82 -1.43 -7.14 20.18
CA LYS A 82 -0.99 -7.77 18.93
C LYS A 82 -2.17 -8.44 18.25
N PRO A 83 -2.22 -8.52 16.92
CA PRO A 83 -3.31 -9.21 16.28
C PRO A 83 -3.33 -10.70 16.55
N ILE A 84 -4.55 -11.20 16.68
CA ILE A 84 -4.88 -12.61 16.78
C ILE A 84 -4.77 -13.18 15.37
N LYS A 85 -3.70 -13.95 15.14
CA LYS A 85 -3.38 -14.53 13.84
C LYS A 85 -4.57 -15.26 13.23
N GLY A 86 -4.94 -14.88 12.01
CA GLY A 86 -6.02 -15.51 11.25
C GLY A 86 -7.44 -15.06 11.61
N VAL A 87 -7.62 -14.22 12.65
CA VAL A 87 -8.94 -13.69 13.02
C VAL A 87 -9.07 -12.26 12.49
N LYS A 88 -9.88 -12.07 11.45
CA LYS A 88 -10.09 -10.76 10.84
C LYS A 88 -11.09 -9.90 11.61
N ASP A 89 -10.85 -8.60 11.63
CA ASP A 89 -11.72 -7.58 12.22
C ASP A 89 -12.48 -6.86 11.10
N ALA A 90 -13.81 -6.95 11.11
CA ALA A 90 -14.67 -6.39 10.07
C ALA A 90 -14.56 -4.86 9.98
N ASP A 91 -14.46 -4.17 11.11
CA ASP A 91 -14.34 -2.70 11.16
C ASP A 91 -12.98 -2.25 10.64
N LYS A 92 -11.90 -3.01 10.92
CA LYS A 92 -10.59 -2.75 10.30
C LYS A 92 -10.60 -2.97 8.80
N ILE A 93 -11.26 -4.03 8.30
CA ILE A 93 -11.41 -4.26 6.86
C ILE A 93 -12.14 -3.07 6.20
N GLN A 94 -13.26 -2.64 6.78
CA GLN A 94 -14.02 -1.51 6.25
C GLN A 94 -13.19 -0.22 6.23
N ARG A 95 -12.48 0.09 7.33
CA ARG A 95 -11.59 1.24 7.39
C ARG A 95 -10.44 1.15 6.39
N PHE A 96 -9.87 -0.04 6.19
CA PHE A 96 -8.83 -0.27 5.20
C PHE A 96 -9.33 0.03 3.78
N VAL A 97 -10.48 -0.53 3.39
CA VAL A 97 -11.08 -0.29 2.07
C VAL A 97 -11.45 1.19 1.88
N ALA A 98 -11.97 1.85 2.92
CA ALA A 98 -12.27 3.28 2.88
C ALA A 98 -11.00 4.12 2.66
N ALA A 99 -9.90 3.81 3.34
CA ALA A 99 -8.61 4.48 3.17
C ALA A 99 -8.04 4.28 1.74
N VAL A 100 -8.14 3.07 1.17
CA VAL A 100 -7.77 2.79 -0.22
C VAL A 100 -8.57 3.66 -1.19
N ARG A 101 -9.89 3.73 -1.03
CA ARG A 101 -10.77 4.55 -1.89
C ARG A 101 -10.45 6.04 -1.77
N ALA A 102 -10.16 6.52 -0.56
CA ALA A 102 -9.76 7.91 -0.34
C ALA A 102 -8.44 8.25 -1.08
N ALA A 103 -7.49 7.31 -1.13
CA ALA A 103 -6.26 7.48 -1.90
C ALA A 103 -6.53 7.59 -3.41
N ASP A 104 -7.41 6.73 -3.95
CA ASP A 104 -7.80 6.79 -5.37
C ASP A 104 -8.50 8.12 -5.71
N GLU A 105 -9.40 8.60 -4.85
CA GLU A 105 -10.05 9.91 -5.01
C GLU A 105 -9.05 11.07 -5.00
N GLN A 106 -8.05 11.01 -4.12
CA GLN A 106 -7.01 12.04 -4.03
C GLN A 106 -6.15 12.08 -5.30
N LEU A 107 -5.76 10.93 -5.83
CA LEU A 107 -5.02 10.82 -7.09
C LEU A 107 -5.83 11.33 -8.28
N ALA A 108 -7.14 11.03 -8.32
CA ALA A 108 -8.03 11.54 -9.37
C ALA A 108 -8.11 13.08 -9.34
N LYS A 109 -8.20 13.69 -8.16
CA LYS A 109 -8.22 15.15 -7.99
C LYS A 109 -6.90 15.81 -8.40
N GLN A 110 -5.76 15.19 -8.09
CA GLN A 110 -4.43 15.71 -8.47
C GLN A 110 -4.20 15.66 -9.99
N SER A 111 -4.83 14.72 -10.69
CA SER A 111 -4.73 14.57 -12.14
C SER A 111 -5.56 15.62 -12.91
N HIS A 112 -6.42 16.39 -12.22
CA HIS A 112 -7.33 17.36 -12.82
C HIS A 112 -6.95 18.83 -12.58
N VAL A 113 -5.71 19.11 -12.15
CA VAL A 113 -5.22 20.49 -12.04
C VAL A 113 -5.00 21.07 -13.45
N PRO A 114 -5.70 22.15 -13.85
CA PRO A 114 -5.46 22.77 -15.15
C PRO A 114 -4.05 23.38 -15.15
N VAL A 115 -3.26 23.05 -16.17
CA VAL A 115 -2.00 23.74 -16.44
C VAL A 115 -2.32 25.22 -16.65
N ARG A 116 -1.80 26.10 -15.80
CA ARG A 116 -1.94 27.55 -16.01
C ARG A 116 -1.30 27.91 -17.36
N PRO A 117 -2.00 28.62 -18.26
CA PRO A 117 -1.36 29.17 -19.44
C PRO A 117 -0.31 30.20 -18.99
N THR A 118 0.93 30.01 -19.43
CA THR A 118 1.98 31.05 -19.41
C THR A 118 1.74 32.05 -20.50
#